data_AF-A0A3B0US52-F1
#
_entry.id   AF-A0A3B0US52-F1
#
_cell.length_a   1.000
_cell.length_b   1.000
_cell.length_c   1.000
_cell.angle_alpha   90.00
_cell.angle_beta   90.00
_cell.angle_gamma   90.00
#
_symmetry.space_group_name_H-M   'P 1'
#
loop_
_entity.id
_entity.type
_entity.pdbx_description
1 polymer ?
#
loop_
_entity_poly.entity_id
_entity_poly.type
_entity_poly.pdbx_seq_one_letter_code
_entity_poly.pdbx_strand_id
1 'polypeptide(L)'
;EELEKLNLEVASEFILVAATLMRIKAKLLLPREKLDELGNEVDPREELVRHLLEYKKYKSVIAELATLEEQRALKEKRGNILREIKKLSESTDVESELQDVDLYKLLKVYQRVLVKFEEEKKKPIHTIVPYPYTIADKKKEILSKLVDKERISFEEMITDGVKEKILVIFNFLAILELLQMQLIGITLGEGYNNFWIQKLDSKEEKEFP
;
A
#
# COMPACT_ATOMS: atom_id res chain seq x y z
N GLU A 1 35.65 23.82 8.01
CA GLU A 1 35.01 24.24 6.74
C GLU A 1 34.37 23.07 5.96
N GLU A 2 34.83 21.81 6.05
CA GLU A 2 34.13 20.68 5.39
C GLU A 2 32.91 20.12 6.16
N LEU A 3 32.80 20.36 7.47
CA LEU A 3 31.70 19.84 8.32
C LEU A 3 30.36 20.56 8.12
N GLU A 4 30.35 21.80 7.61
CA GLU A 4 29.11 22.57 7.41
C GLU A 4 28.27 22.07 6.22
N LYS A 5 28.83 21.20 5.36
CA LYS A 5 28.10 20.57 4.25
C LYS A 5 27.42 19.25 4.64
N LEU A 6 27.70 18.72 5.83
CA LEU A 6 27.13 17.46 6.33
C LEU A 6 25.95 17.77 7.25
N ASN A 7 24.75 17.38 6.82
CA ASN A 7 23.49 17.26 7.58
C ASN A 7 23.45 17.98 8.93
N LEU A 8 22.66 19.06 9.00
CA LEU A 8 22.44 19.89 10.20
C LEU A 8 22.18 19.08 11.49
N GLU A 9 21.50 17.93 11.37
CA GLU A 9 21.24 17.00 12.48
C GLU A 9 22.53 16.40 13.06
N VAL A 10 23.43 15.89 12.22
CA VAL A 10 24.71 15.31 12.65
C VAL A 10 25.58 16.40 13.28
N ALA A 11 25.61 17.60 12.69
CA ALA A 11 26.36 18.73 13.23
C ALA A 11 25.87 19.15 14.64
N SER A 12 24.57 19.02 14.92
CA SER A 12 23.98 19.42 16.20
C SER A 12 24.52 18.60 17.39
N GLU A 13 24.73 17.29 17.22
CA GLU A 13 25.30 16.42 18.26
C GLU A 13 26.78 16.73 18.51
N PHE A 14 27.55 17.01 17.45
CA PHE A 14 28.96 17.39 17.57
C PHE A 14 29.13 18.74 18.28
N ILE A 15 28.23 19.70 18.05
CA ILE A 15 28.23 20.99 18.76
C ILE A 15 28.00 20.77 20.26
N LEU A 16 27.08 19.88 20.66
CA LEU A 16 26.84 19.56 22.06
C LEU A 16 28.09 18.95 22.74
N VAL A 17 28.78 18.03 22.05
CA VAL A 17 30.03 17.43 22.55
C VAL A 17 31.12 18.49 22.69
N ALA A 18 31.30 19.36 21.69
CA ALA A 18 32.28 20.43 21.73
C ALA A 18 32.02 21.43 22.87
N ALA A 19 30.76 21.86 23.04
CA ALA A 19 30.35 22.73 24.14
C ALA A 19 30.59 22.08 25.51
N THR A 20 30.32 20.77 25.64
CA THR A 20 30.58 20.02 26.88
C THR A 20 32.06 19.96 27.22
N LEU A 21 32.93 19.70 26.24
CA LEU A 21 34.38 19.69 26.42
C LEU A 21 34.92 21.08 26.78
N MET A 22 34.43 22.14 26.13
CA MET A 22 34.79 23.52 26.47
C MET A 22 34.40 23.87 27.91
N ARG A 23 33.19 23.47 28.35
CA ARG A 23 32.71 23.63 29.72
C ARG A 23 33.60 22.91 30.74
N ILE A 24 34.00 21.67 30.46
CA ILE A 24 34.90 20.89 31.31
C ILE A 24 36.27 21.58 31.40
N LYS A 25 36.84 22.01 30.26
CA LYS A 25 38.12 22.72 30.21
C LYS A 25 38.09 24.04 30.98
N ALA A 26 37.03 24.83 30.84
CA ALA A 26 36.86 26.08 31.57
C ALA A 26 36.77 25.84 33.09
N LYS A 27 36.04 24.80 33.53
CA LYS A 27 35.96 24.41 34.95
C LYS A 27 37.31 23.96 35.53
N LEU A 28 38.13 23.25 34.74
CA LEU A 28 39.47 22.79 35.15
C LEU A 28 40.50 23.92 35.30
N LEU A 29 40.38 24.98 34.50
CA LEU A 29 41.33 26.11 34.50
C LEU A 29 40.99 27.19 35.55
N LEU A 30 39.77 27.19 36.08
CA LEU A 30 39.34 28.14 37.09
C LEU A 30 39.72 27.62 38.49
N PRO A 31 40.42 28.40 39.32
CA PRO A 31 40.78 27.96 40.67
C PRO A 31 39.55 28.01 41.57
N ARG A 32 38.93 26.86 41.90
CA ARG A 32 37.97 26.73 43.02
C ARG A 32 37.88 25.32 43.60
N GLU A 33 37.75 25.26 44.92
CA GLU A 33 37.19 24.16 45.69
C GLU A 33 35.69 24.03 45.36
N LYS A 34 35.30 23.01 44.61
CA LYS A 34 33.92 22.55 44.54
C LYS A 34 33.84 21.23 45.26
N LEU A 35 33.67 21.34 46.56
CA LEU A 35 33.37 20.23 47.45
C LEU A 35 31.90 19.85 47.24
N ASP A 36 31.61 18.57 47.04
CA ASP A 36 30.25 18.03 47.12
C ASP A 36 29.67 18.23 48.54
N GLU A 37 28.38 17.95 48.75
CA GLU A 37 27.73 17.97 50.09
C GLU A 37 28.46 17.11 51.14
N LEU A 38 29.33 16.19 50.69
CA LEU A 38 30.17 15.28 51.46
C LEU A 38 31.65 15.71 51.59
N GLY A 39 32.05 16.88 51.07
CA GLY A 39 33.43 17.36 51.18
C GLY A 39 34.43 16.74 50.18
N ASN A 40 33.95 16.11 49.10
CA ASN A 40 34.81 15.49 48.10
C ASN A 40 35.02 16.42 46.90
N GLU A 41 36.24 16.43 46.34
CA GLU A 41 36.55 17.13 45.10
C GLU A 41 35.90 16.38 43.91
N VAL A 42 34.89 16.99 43.29
CA VAL A 42 34.21 16.40 42.13
C VAL A 42 35.02 16.67 40.88
N ASP A 43 35.60 15.62 40.27
CA ASP A 43 36.28 15.77 38.98
C ASP A 43 35.24 16.10 37.90
N PRO A 44 35.32 17.28 37.24
CA PRO A 44 34.36 17.66 36.20
C PRO A 44 34.37 16.72 34.98
N ARG A 45 35.33 15.80 34.88
CA ARG A 45 35.44 14.78 33.82
C ARG A 45 34.68 13.50 34.12
N GLU A 46 34.31 13.25 35.38
CA GLU A 46 33.79 11.94 35.82
C GLU A 46 32.55 11.50 35.04
N GLU A 47 31.59 12.41 34.83
CA GLU A 47 30.38 12.17 34.03
C GLU A 47 30.71 11.74 32.59
N LEU A 48 31.66 12.43 31.95
CA LEU A 48 32.08 12.12 30.58
C LEU A 48 32.81 10.77 30.51
N VAL A 49 33.69 10.49 31.48
CA VAL A 49 34.40 9.22 31.56
C VAL A 49 33.42 8.05 31.73
N ARG A 50 32.41 8.21 32.58
CA ARG A 50 31.35 7.21 32.76
C ARG A 50 30.63 6.90 31.45
N HIS A 51 30.19 7.93 30.71
CA HIS A 51 29.53 7.74 29.41
C HIS A 51 30.44 7.08 28.37
N LEU A 52 31.74 7.43 28.35
CA LEU A 52 32.71 6.80 27.44
C LEU A 52 32.97 5.33 27.77
N LEU A 53 33.04 4.97 29.05
CA LEU A 53 33.19 3.58 29.49
C LEU A 53 31.96 2.75 29.15
N GLU A 54 30.76 3.32 29.34
CA GLU A 54 29.50 2.69 28.97
C GLU A 54 29.40 2.47 27.45
N TYR A 55 29.72 3.49 26.66
CA TYR A 55 29.81 3.36 25.20
C TYR A 55 30.82 2.29 24.78
N LYS A 56 32.01 2.24 25.40
CA LYS A 56 33.03 1.22 25.12
C LYS A 56 32.51 -0.19 25.42
N LYS A 57 31.80 -0.37 26.54
CA LYS A 57 31.18 -1.65 26.94
C LYS A 57 30.15 -2.12 25.93
N TYR A 58 29.28 -1.23 25.45
CA TYR A 58 28.30 -1.61 24.42
C TYR A 58 28.97 -1.86 23.08
N LYS A 59 29.91 -1.01 22.67
CA LYS A 59 30.62 -1.14 21.39
C LYS A 59 31.36 -2.46 21.26
N SER A 60 31.94 -2.99 22.34
CA SER A 60 32.62 -4.29 22.29
C SER A 60 31.67 -5.46 22.02
N VAL A 61 30.42 -5.38 22.48
CA VAL A 61 29.43 -6.48 22.35
C VAL A 61 28.68 -6.42 21.01
N ILE A 62 28.62 -5.26 20.35
CA ILE A 62 27.92 -5.10 19.07
C ILE A 62 28.46 -6.06 18.01
N ALA A 63 29.78 -6.24 17.91
CA ALA A 63 30.38 -7.14 16.93
C ALA A 63 29.97 -8.60 17.19
N GLU A 64 29.95 -9.02 18.45
CA GLU A 64 29.51 -10.36 18.85
C GLU A 64 28.03 -10.57 18.53
N LEU A 65 27.17 -9.60 18.85
CA LEU A 65 25.73 -9.65 18.53
C LEU A 65 25.47 -9.69 17.03
N ALA A 66 26.23 -8.94 16.23
CA ALA A 66 26.12 -8.97 14.77
C ALA A 66 26.45 -10.37 14.21
N THR A 67 27.49 -11.03 14.73
CA THR A 67 27.81 -12.41 14.32
C THR A 67 26.73 -13.42 14.75
N LEU A 68 26.16 -13.26 15.95
CA LEU A 68 25.05 -14.10 16.41
C LEU A 68 23.78 -13.89 15.58
N GLU A 69 23.51 -12.65 15.16
CA GLU A 69 22.41 -12.31 14.26
C GLU A 69 22.59 -12.97 12.89
N GLU A 70 23.78 -12.86 12.29
CA GLU A 70 24.10 -13.50 11.01
C GLU A 70 23.93 -15.03 11.10
N GLN A 71 24.46 -15.66 12.15
CA GLN A 71 24.26 -17.09 12.41
C GLN A 71 22.80 -17.47 12.61
N ARG A 72 21.98 -16.56 13.16
CA ARG A 72 20.54 -16.79 13.34
C ARG A 72 19.79 -16.63 12.02
N ALA A 73 20.18 -15.67 11.18
CA ALA A 73 19.60 -15.43 9.87
C ALA A 73 19.80 -16.62 8.92
N LEU A 74 20.90 -17.35 9.06
CA LEU A 74 21.15 -18.60 8.32
C LEU A 74 20.25 -19.78 8.75
N LYS A 75 19.48 -19.64 9.83
CA LYS A 75 18.62 -20.71 10.36
C LYS A 75 17.17 -20.46 10.00
N GLU A 76 16.60 -21.36 9.21
CA GLU A 76 15.18 -21.36 8.95
C GLU A 76 14.37 -21.85 10.15
N LYS A 77 13.23 -21.20 10.41
CA LYS A 77 12.29 -21.69 11.41
C LYS A 77 11.65 -22.97 10.87
N ARG A 78 11.74 -24.06 11.63
CA ARG A 78 10.88 -25.22 11.37
C ARG A 78 9.43 -24.74 11.45
N GLY A 79 8.69 -24.83 10.35
CA GLY A 79 7.25 -24.59 10.40
C GLY A 79 6.61 -25.51 11.46
N ASN A 80 5.40 -25.17 11.91
CA ASN A 80 4.61 -25.94 12.89
C ASN A 80 4.95 -25.71 14.39
N ILE A 81 5.83 -24.76 14.73
CA ILE A 81 6.11 -24.39 16.14
C ILE A 81 4.84 -24.06 16.93
N LEU A 82 3.89 -23.33 16.32
CA LEU A 82 2.62 -23.01 16.98
C LEU A 82 1.78 -24.26 17.29
N ARG A 83 1.84 -25.29 16.44
CA ARG A 83 1.12 -26.56 16.65
C ARG A 83 1.81 -27.43 17.69
N GLU A 84 3.14 -27.41 17.74
CA GLU A 84 3.91 -28.09 18.79
C GLU A 84 3.72 -27.42 20.15
N ILE A 85 3.79 -26.07 20.22
CA ILE A 85 3.46 -25.31 21.44
C ILE A 85 2.03 -25.60 21.88
N LYS A 86 1.07 -25.62 20.94
CA LYS A 86 -0.33 -25.93 21.25
C LYS A 86 -0.53 -27.37 21.73
N LYS A 87 0.20 -28.34 21.17
CA LYS A 87 0.20 -29.72 21.69
C LYS A 87 0.84 -29.82 23.08
N LEU A 88 1.88 -29.04 23.35
CA LEU A 88 2.53 -28.98 24.66
C LEU A 88 1.61 -28.30 25.70
N SER A 89 0.90 -27.24 25.29
CA SER A 89 -0.05 -26.53 26.15
C SER A 89 -1.33 -27.34 26.39
N GLU A 90 -1.82 -28.09 25.40
CA GLU A 90 -2.92 -29.05 25.58
C GLU A 90 -2.58 -30.16 26.61
N SER A 91 -1.29 -30.47 26.81
CA SER A 91 -0.84 -31.42 27.85
C SER A 91 -0.62 -30.81 29.24
N THR A 92 -0.67 -29.48 29.36
CA THR A 92 -0.46 -28.76 30.63
C THR A 92 -1.72 -27.98 30.97
N ASP A 93 -2.57 -28.57 31.81
CA ASP A 93 -3.74 -27.97 32.47
C ASP A 93 -4.36 -26.71 31.83
N VAL A 94 -5.50 -26.93 31.17
CA VAL A 94 -6.45 -25.88 30.73
C VAL A 94 -6.89 -24.99 31.92
N GLU A 95 -6.76 -25.48 33.16
CA GLU A 95 -7.07 -24.75 34.38
C GLU A 95 -6.01 -23.69 34.74
N SER A 96 -4.75 -23.85 34.29
CA SER A 96 -3.68 -22.85 34.48
C SER A 96 -3.76 -21.69 33.47
N GLU A 97 -4.38 -21.88 32.30
CA GLU A 97 -4.44 -20.84 31.26
C GLU A 97 -5.35 -19.66 31.65
N LEU A 98 -6.36 -19.89 32.51
CA LEU A 98 -7.24 -18.84 33.02
C LEU A 98 -6.62 -18.03 34.18
N GLN A 99 -5.61 -18.57 34.88
CA GLN A 99 -4.96 -17.88 36.00
C GLN A 99 -4.04 -16.73 35.56
N ASP A 100 -3.66 -16.69 34.28
CA ASP A 100 -2.70 -15.73 33.74
C ASP A 100 -3.34 -14.60 32.90
N VAL A 101 -4.68 -14.49 32.91
CA VAL A 101 -5.40 -13.45 32.17
C VAL A 101 -5.51 -12.18 33.01
N ASP A 102 -4.56 -11.26 32.80
CA ASP A 102 -4.57 -9.93 33.40
C ASP A 102 -5.43 -8.94 32.57
N LEU A 103 -6.07 -7.98 33.23
CA LEU A 103 -6.87 -6.93 32.61
C LEU A 103 -6.07 -6.16 31.55
N TYR A 104 -4.79 -5.95 31.79
CA TYR A 104 -3.88 -5.31 30.84
C TYR A 104 -3.70 -6.14 29.56
N LYS A 105 -3.60 -7.48 29.67
CA LYS A 105 -3.52 -8.36 28.49
C LYS A 105 -4.82 -8.26 27.68
N LEU A 106 -5.97 -8.21 28.35
CA LEU A 106 -7.28 -8.08 27.69
C LEU A 106 -7.42 -6.74 26.96
N LEU A 107 -6.99 -5.64 27.59
CA LEU A 107 -7.02 -4.29 27.01
C LEU A 107 -6.10 -4.20 25.78
N LYS A 108 -4.92 -4.82 25.83
CA LYS A 108 -4.00 -4.89 24.70
C LYS A 108 -4.57 -5.69 23.51
N VAL A 109 -5.28 -6.78 23.79
CA VAL A 109 -6.00 -7.56 22.77
C VAL A 109 -7.14 -6.72 22.17
N TYR A 110 -7.92 -6.04 22.99
CA TYR A 110 -8.99 -5.15 22.54
C TYR A 110 -8.47 -4.01 21.65
N GLN A 111 -7.40 -3.33 22.06
CA GLN A 111 -6.74 -2.28 21.25
C GLN A 111 -6.29 -2.82 19.89
N ARG A 112 -5.71 -4.02 19.85
CA ARG A 112 -5.29 -4.66 18.60
C ARG A 112 -6.47 -4.95 17.67
N VAL A 113 -7.60 -5.39 18.23
CA VAL A 113 -8.82 -5.65 17.45
C VAL A 113 -9.40 -4.34 16.89
N LEU A 114 -9.41 -3.26 17.67
CA LEU A 114 -9.85 -1.94 17.20
C LEU A 114 -8.99 -1.42 16.04
N VAL A 115 -7.66 -1.50 16.15
CA VAL A 115 -6.75 -1.08 15.07
C VAL A 115 -7.04 -1.86 13.79
N LYS A 116 -7.19 -3.19 13.89
CA LYS A 116 -7.55 -4.03 12.73
C LYS A 116 -8.91 -3.64 12.12
N PHE A 117 -9.89 -3.32 12.95
CA PHE A 117 -11.21 -2.91 12.49
C PHE A 117 -11.18 -1.56 11.76
N GLU A 118 -10.37 -0.61 12.24
CA GLU A 118 -10.15 0.66 11.54
C GLU A 118 -9.39 0.48 10.22
N GLU A 119 -8.39 -0.39 10.18
CA GLU A 119 -7.68 -0.75 8.94
C GLU A 119 -8.60 -1.41 7.92
N GLU A 120 -9.50 -2.29 8.36
CA GLU A 120 -10.53 -2.90 7.50
C GLU A 120 -11.46 -1.85 6.89
N LYS A 121 -11.90 -0.84 7.67
CA LYS A 121 -12.71 0.26 7.16
C LYS A 121 -11.99 1.15 6.15
N LYS A 122 -10.67 1.27 6.26
CA LYS A 122 -9.81 2.04 5.35
C LYS A 122 -9.47 1.29 4.07
N LYS A 123 -9.84 0.02 3.94
CA LYS A 123 -9.65 -0.72 2.68
C LYS A 123 -10.41 0.02 1.57
N PRO A 124 -9.74 0.41 0.49
CA PRO A 124 -10.40 1.08 -0.62
C PRO A 124 -11.42 0.09 -1.20
N ILE A 125 -12.70 0.40 -0.98
CA ILE A 125 -13.79 -0.33 -1.58
C ILE A 125 -13.73 0.00 -3.07
N HIS A 126 -13.24 -0.93 -3.89
CA HIS A 126 -13.33 -0.79 -5.34
C HIS A 126 -14.80 -0.91 -5.70
N THR A 127 -15.50 0.23 -5.72
CA THR A 127 -16.89 0.30 -6.14
C THR A 127 -16.88 0.14 -7.65
N ILE A 128 -17.02 -1.10 -8.10
CA ILE A 128 -17.36 -1.39 -9.48
C ILE A 128 -18.76 -0.80 -9.66
N VAL A 129 -18.87 0.34 -10.34
CA VAL A 129 -20.18 0.86 -10.75
C VAL A 129 -20.64 -0.02 -11.91
N PRO A 130 -21.63 -0.91 -11.73
CA PRO A 130 -22.18 -1.64 -12.86
C PRO A 130 -22.86 -0.61 -13.77
N TYR A 131 -22.39 -0.48 -15.00
CA TYR A 131 -23.12 0.30 -15.99
C TYR A 131 -24.48 -0.38 -16.22
N PRO A 132 -25.60 0.36 -16.23
CA PRO A 132 -26.94 -0.22 -16.34
C PRO A 132 -27.26 -0.75 -17.75
N TYR A 133 -26.28 -0.78 -18.66
CA TYR A 133 -26.44 -1.16 -20.05
C TYR A 133 -25.64 -2.42 -20.34
N THR A 134 -26.29 -3.42 -20.92
CA THR A 134 -25.60 -4.58 -21.47
C THR A 134 -25.48 -4.46 -22.98
N ILE A 135 -24.44 -5.06 -23.55
CA ILE A 135 -24.27 -5.12 -25.01
C ILE A 135 -25.46 -5.89 -25.63
N ALA A 136 -25.99 -6.91 -24.95
CA ALA A 136 -27.14 -7.68 -25.40
C ALA A 136 -28.42 -6.84 -25.55
N ASP A 137 -28.70 -5.94 -24.61
CA ASP A 137 -29.86 -5.05 -24.68
C ASP A 137 -29.71 -4.05 -25.84
N LYS A 138 -28.50 -3.51 -26.03
CA LYS A 138 -28.22 -2.59 -27.13
C LYS A 138 -28.31 -3.25 -28.50
N LYS A 139 -27.90 -4.51 -28.64
CA LYS A 139 -28.12 -5.27 -29.89
C LYS A 139 -29.61 -5.40 -30.24
N LYS A 140 -30.47 -5.68 -29.27
CA LYS A 140 -31.93 -5.77 -29.48
C LYS A 140 -32.52 -4.43 -29.89
N GLU A 141 -32.13 -3.35 -29.21
CA GLU A 141 -32.57 -1.99 -29.54
C GLU A 141 -32.16 -1.63 -30.97
N ILE A 142 -30.90 -1.92 -31.33
CA ILE A 142 -30.37 -1.65 -32.68
C ILE A 142 -31.14 -2.41 -33.75
N LEU A 143 -31.34 -3.72 -33.57
CA LEU A 143 -32.08 -4.55 -34.51
C LEU A 143 -33.53 -4.10 -34.65
N SER A 144 -34.19 -3.66 -33.56
CA SER A 144 -35.56 -3.15 -33.63
C SER A 144 -35.68 -1.89 -34.48
N LYS A 145 -34.74 -0.95 -34.34
CA LYS A 145 -34.72 0.28 -35.16
C LYS A 145 -34.49 -0.01 -36.65
N LEU A 146 -33.67 -1.03 -36.96
CA LEU A 146 -33.42 -1.50 -38.32
C LEU A 146 -34.58 -2.29 -38.94
N VAL A 147 -35.56 -2.73 -38.14
CA VAL A 147 -36.82 -3.28 -38.66
C VAL A 147 -37.76 -2.15 -39.11
N ASP A 148 -37.79 -1.04 -38.37
CA ASP A 148 -38.70 0.08 -38.65
C ASP A 148 -38.16 1.01 -39.76
N LYS A 149 -36.84 1.08 -39.93
CA LYS A 149 -36.16 1.87 -40.96
C LYS A 149 -35.20 0.99 -41.76
N GLU A 150 -35.40 0.86 -43.07
CA GLU A 150 -34.58 0.02 -43.95
C GLU A 150 -33.08 0.41 -43.92
N ARG A 151 -32.77 1.69 -43.71
CA ARG A 151 -31.41 2.23 -43.61
C ARG A 151 -31.33 3.35 -42.58
N ILE A 152 -30.29 3.32 -41.75
CA ILE A 152 -30.03 4.36 -40.74
C ILE A 152 -28.56 4.80 -40.85
N SER A 153 -28.30 6.09 -40.67
CA SER A 153 -26.93 6.62 -40.63
C SER A 153 -26.19 6.08 -39.39
N PHE A 154 -24.92 5.69 -39.57
CA PHE A 154 -24.07 5.18 -38.49
C PHE A 154 -23.89 6.20 -37.36
N GLU A 155 -23.76 7.48 -37.70
CA GLU A 155 -23.63 8.55 -36.72
C GLU A 155 -24.92 8.71 -35.91
N GLU A 156 -26.07 8.74 -36.60
CA GLU A 156 -27.38 8.78 -35.94
C GLU A 156 -27.57 7.57 -35.03
N MET A 157 -27.21 6.38 -35.48
CA MET A 157 -27.37 5.14 -34.71
C MET A 157 -26.59 5.13 -33.39
N ILE A 158 -25.42 5.77 -33.37
CA ILE A 158 -24.55 5.84 -32.20
C ILE A 158 -24.96 7.00 -31.28
N THR A 159 -25.41 8.12 -31.84
CA THR A 159 -25.70 9.36 -31.11
C THR A 159 -27.16 9.50 -30.67
N ASP A 160 -28.07 8.67 -31.20
CA ASP A 160 -29.51 8.75 -30.91
C ASP A 160 -29.82 8.57 -29.42
N GLY A 161 -30.38 9.62 -28.81
CA GLY A 161 -30.81 9.65 -27.42
C GLY A 161 -29.69 9.67 -26.37
N VAL A 162 -28.43 9.89 -26.77
CA VAL A 162 -27.28 9.69 -25.89
C VAL A 162 -26.80 10.98 -25.22
N LYS A 163 -26.76 10.98 -23.87
CA LYS A 163 -26.13 12.06 -23.06
C LYS A 163 -24.77 11.68 -22.46
N GLU A 164 -24.45 10.38 -22.43
CA GLU A 164 -23.26 9.85 -21.75
C GLU A 164 -22.30 9.17 -22.74
N LYS A 165 -20.99 9.46 -22.60
CA LYS A 165 -19.93 8.84 -23.43
C LYS A 165 -19.92 7.31 -23.33
N ILE A 166 -20.31 6.75 -22.18
CA ILE A 166 -20.33 5.30 -21.98
C ILE A 166 -21.32 4.63 -22.94
N LEU A 167 -22.49 5.24 -23.15
CA LEU A 167 -23.55 4.68 -23.98
C LEU A 167 -23.13 4.66 -25.47
N VAL A 168 -22.38 5.67 -25.92
CA VAL A 168 -21.75 5.71 -27.25
C VAL A 168 -20.84 4.50 -27.47
N ILE A 169 -20.02 4.16 -26.48
CA ILE A 169 -19.10 3.01 -26.54
C ILE A 169 -19.89 1.70 -26.62
N PHE A 170 -20.94 1.54 -25.79
CA PHE A 170 -21.78 0.33 -25.82
C PHE A 170 -22.54 0.17 -27.15
N ASN A 171 -23.05 1.26 -27.72
CA ASN A 171 -23.69 1.25 -29.04
C ASN A 171 -22.69 0.84 -30.13
N PHE A 172 -21.48 1.41 -30.12
CA PHE A 172 -20.45 1.07 -31.09
C PHE A 172 -20.02 -0.41 -30.99
N LEU A 173 -19.81 -0.92 -29.76
CA LEU A 173 -19.48 -2.33 -29.52
C LEU A 173 -20.61 -3.25 -29.99
N ALA A 174 -21.87 -2.88 -29.73
CA ALA A 174 -23.02 -3.66 -30.20
C ALA A 174 -23.11 -3.71 -31.73
N ILE A 175 -22.81 -2.60 -32.44
CA ILE A 175 -22.76 -2.57 -33.91
C ILE A 175 -21.63 -3.48 -34.43
N LEU A 176 -20.43 -3.41 -33.86
CA LEU A 176 -19.30 -4.28 -34.24
C LEU A 176 -19.62 -5.76 -34.03
N GLU A 177 -20.28 -6.10 -32.92
CA GLU A 177 -20.67 -7.48 -32.65
C GLU A 177 -21.75 -7.96 -33.64
N LEU A 178 -22.72 -7.12 -34.01
CA LEU A 178 -23.73 -7.46 -35.02
C LEU A 178 -23.15 -7.60 -36.43
N LEU A 179 -22.12 -6.81 -36.76
CA LEU A 179 -21.35 -6.98 -38.00
C LEU A 179 -20.57 -8.29 -38.00
N GLN A 180 -19.95 -8.64 -36.87
CA GLN A 180 -19.25 -9.92 -36.71
C GLN A 180 -20.21 -11.11 -36.84
N MET A 181 -21.44 -10.97 -36.33
CA MET A 181 -22.52 -11.97 -36.47
C MET A 181 -23.18 -11.96 -37.85
N GLN A 182 -22.76 -11.10 -38.78
CA GLN A 182 -23.34 -10.93 -40.12
C GLN A 182 -24.85 -10.64 -40.13
N LEU A 183 -25.39 -10.05 -39.07
CA LEU A 183 -26.81 -9.66 -39.00
C LEU A 183 -27.08 -8.29 -39.64
N ILE A 184 -26.03 -7.50 -39.78
CA ILE A 184 -26.05 -6.12 -40.27
C ILE A 184 -24.93 -5.96 -41.30
N GLY A 185 -25.16 -5.15 -42.32
CA GLY A 185 -24.16 -4.70 -43.29
C GLY A 185 -23.94 -3.19 -43.21
N ILE A 186 -22.74 -2.75 -43.58
CA ILE A 186 -22.42 -1.33 -43.78
C ILE A 186 -22.30 -1.07 -45.28
N THR A 187 -22.93 0.01 -45.74
CA THR A 187 -22.74 0.55 -47.10
C THR A 187 -22.19 1.96 -47.02
N LEU A 188 -21.28 2.30 -47.95
CA LEU A 188 -20.73 3.65 -48.06
C LEU A 188 -21.76 4.56 -48.74
N GLY A 189 -22.08 5.68 -48.09
CA GLY A 189 -22.93 6.73 -48.65
C GLY A 189 -22.16 7.69 -49.55
N GLU A 190 -22.85 8.70 -50.09
CA GLU A 190 -22.20 9.82 -50.76
C GLU A 190 -21.50 10.72 -49.73
N GLY A 191 -20.18 10.93 -49.93
CA GLY A 191 -19.32 11.73 -49.04
C GLY A 191 -18.24 10.90 -48.32
N TYR A 192 -17.23 11.59 -47.78
CA TYR A 192 -16.19 10.96 -46.95
C TYR A 192 -16.76 10.61 -45.57
N ASN A 193 -16.49 9.39 -45.07
CA ASN A 193 -16.89 8.88 -43.75
C ASN A 193 -18.41 8.78 -43.49
N ASN A 194 -19.23 8.72 -44.54
CA ASN A 194 -20.66 8.50 -44.39
C ASN A 194 -21.00 7.01 -44.51
N PHE A 195 -21.41 6.39 -43.41
CA PHE A 195 -21.72 4.96 -43.35
C PHE A 195 -23.22 4.74 -43.09
N TRP A 196 -23.85 3.91 -43.92
CA TRP A 196 -25.22 3.48 -43.75
C TRP A 196 -25.28 2.07 -43.20
N ILE A 197 -26.06 1.88 -42.14
CA ILE A 197 -26.30 0.59 -41.51
C ILE A 197 -27.60 0.02 -42.10
N GLN A 198 -27.53 -1.21 -42.60
CA GLN A 198 -28.69 -1.93 -43.15
C GLN A 198 -28.74 -3.35 -42.58
N LYS A 199 -29.94 -3.92 -42.44
CA LYS A 199 -30.08 -5.33 -42.06
C LYS A 199 -29.63 -6.22 -43.22
N LEU A 200 -28.86 -7.25 -42.92
CA LEU A 200 -28.49 -8.25 -43.92
C LEU A 200 -29.59 -9.31 -43.95
N ASP A 201 -30.45 -9.28 -44.96
CA ASP A 201 -31.35 -10.40 -45.21
C ASP A 201 -30.52 -11.56 -45.75
N SER A 202 -30.76 -12.76 -45.22
CA SER A 202 -30.08 -14.02 -45.54
C SER A 202 -30.40 -14.55 -46.95
N LYS A 203 -30.43 -13.66 -47.94
CA LYS A 203 -30.66 -13.94 -49.36
C LYS A 203 -29.76 -13.12 -50.27
N GLU A 204 -28.46 -13.02 -50.00
CA GLU A 204 -27.47 -12.76 -51.05
C GLU A 204 -26.18 -13.55 -50.77
N GLU A 205 -26.22 -14.86 -51.00
CA GLU A 205 -25.10 -15.53 -51.66
C GLU A 205 -25.04 -14.94 -53.09
N LYS A 206 -24.34 -13.82 -53.25
CA LYS A 206 -23.87 -13.41 -54.57
C LYS A 206 -22.43 -13.88 -54.70
N GLU A 207 -22.30 -14.98 -55.45
CA GLU A 207 -21.09 -15.33 -56.19
C GLU A 207 -20.45 -14.05 -56.75
N PHE A 208 -19.19 -13.84 -56.43
CA PHE A 208 -18.31 -13.04 -57.28
C PHE A 208 -17.25 -13.99 -57.86
N PRO A 209 -16.94 -13.86 -59.16
CA PRO A 209 -16.06 -14.75 -59.91
C PRO A 209 -14.60 -14.70 -59.46
#